data_AF-A0A350A0H0-F1
#
_entry.id   AF-A0A350A0H0-F1
#
_cell.length_a   1.000
_cell.length_b   1.000
_cell.length_c   1.000
_cell.angle_alpha   90.00
_cell.angle_beta   90.00
_cell.angle_gamma   90.00
#
_symmetry.space_group_name_H-M   'P 1'
#
loop_
_entity.id
_entity.type
_entity.pdbx_description
1 polymer ?
#
loop_
_entity_poly.entity_id
_entity_poly.type
_entity_poly.pdbx_seq_one_letter_code
_entity_poly.pdbx_strand_id
1 'polypeptide(L)'
;MQISIKSIEPHKLKTAKFYILNKMGMDLIYIKFDEEITDSIYFYEDGQILDEVIALGFPKIAGFHNFLTAEKALVSSRFTATKGSVAAIAEDIWIRENLLLITAKIKGGNSGGPIINDRGNVIGIATSLPAGEGAYDELGYGTIIPIEFANKIIDNPNTEFDVSNIEFKVFTE
;
A
#
# COMPACT_ATOMS: atom_id res chain seq x y z
N MET A 1 -3.43 9.75 18.12
CA MET A 1 -4.03 9.33 16.83
C MET A 1 -5.08 8.26 17.13
N GLN A 2 -6.17 8.17 16.36
CA GLN A 2 -7.20 7.14 16.54
C GLN A 2 -7.23 6.21 15.32
N ILE A 3 -7.20 4.90 15.55
CA ILE A 3 -7.23 3.88 14.48
C ILE A 3 -8.38 2.89 14.76
N SER A 4 -9.07 2.50 13.69
CA SER A 4 -9.99 1.36 13.70
C SER A 4 -9.83 0.59 12.39
N ILE A 5 -9.91 -0.74 12.44
CA ILE A 5 -9.83 -1.61 11.24
C ILE A 5 -11.12 -2.43 11.19
N LYS A 6 -11.79 -2.40 10.03
CA LYS A 6 -13.05 -3.14 9.82
C LYS A 6 -12.82 -4.63 10.13
N SER A 7 -13.75 -5.23 10.87
CA SER A 7 -13.70 -6.65 11.30
C SER A 7 -12.56 -7.02 12.27
N ILE A 8 -11.80 -6.06 12.80
CA ILE A 8 -10.78 -6.31 13.83
C ILE A 8 -11.17 -5.60 15.13
N GLU A 9 -11.34 -6.38 16.18
CA GLU A 9 -11.65 -5.86 17.51
C GLU A 9 -10.47 -5.07 18.10
N PRO A 10 -10.70 -3.95 18.82
CA PRO A 10 -9.63 -3.11 19.36
C PRO A 10 -8.66 -3.84 20.30
N HIS A 11 -9.14 -4.86 21.03
CA HIS A 11 -8.28 -5.63 21.93
C HIS A 11 -7.22 -6.43 21.16
N LYS A 12 -7.54 -6.94 19.97
CA LYS A 12 -6.58 -7.66 19.11
C LYS A 12 -5.50 -6.73 18.58
N LEU A 13 -5.85 -5.47 18.28
CA LEU A 13 -4.88 -4.45 17.87
C LEU A 13 -3.95 -4.03 19.01
N LYS A 14 -4.44 -4.03 20.26
CA LYS A 14 -3.63 -3.70 21.44
C LYS A 14 -2.56 -4.76 21.77
N THR A 15 -2.80 -6.02 21.41
CA THR A 15 -1.85 -7.12 21.65
C THR A 15 -0.98 -7.41 20.43
N ALA A 16 -1.34 -6.91 19.25
CA ALA A 16 -0.57 -7.09 18.03
C ALA A 16 0.79 -6.34 18.09
N LYS A 17 1.74 -6.85 17.31
CA LYS A 17 3.03 -6.20 17.05
C LYS A 17 2.99 -5.47 15.73
N PHE A 18 3.55 -4.27 15.71
CA PHE A 18 3.56 -3.41 14.53
C PHE A 18 4.99 -3.27 14.04
N TYR A 19 5.22 -3.52 12.76
CA TYR A 19 6.53 -3.39 12.16
C TYR A 19 6.48 -2.39 11.00
N ILE A 20 7.54 -1.61 10.84
CA ILE A 20 7.75 -0.76 9.68
C ILE A 20 9.04 -1.14 8.97
N LEU A 21 9.11 -0.86 7.66
CA LEU A 21 10.37 -0.88 6.94
C LEU A 21 11.02 0.48 7.16
N ASN A 22 12.19 0.53 7.82
CA ASN A 22 12.96 1.76 8.01
C ASN A 22 13.59 2.23 6.70
N LYS A 23 12.75 2.67 5.77
CA LYS A 23 13.11 3.16 4.45
C LYS A 23 12.40 4.48 4.21
N MET A 24 13.16 5.51 3.89
CA MET A 24 12.65 6.87 3.74
C MET A 24 11.53 6.92 2.70
N GLY A 25 10.39 7.52 3.09
CA GLY A 25 9.25 7.77 2.21
C GLY A 25 8.43 6.54 1.79
N MET A 26 8.70 5.36 2.34
CA MET A 26 7.86 4.18 2.14
C MET A 26 6.80 4.10 3.24
N ASP A 27 5.53 4.17 2.83
CA ASP A 27 4.38 4.14 3.74
C ASP A 27 3.81 2.71 3.81
N LEU A 28 4.47 1.86 4.59
CA LEU A 28 4.12 0.45 4.76
C LEU A 28 4.26 0.02 6.22
N ILE A 29 3.20 -0.55 6.76
CA ILE A 29 3.15 -1.13 8.11
C ILE A 29 2.68 -2.58 8.04
N TYR A 30 3.34 -3.46 8.78
CA TYR A 30 2.94 -4.85 8.97
C TYR A 30 2.42 -5.04 10.39
N ILE A 31 1.17 -5.48 10.51
CA ILE A 31 0.51 -5.77 11.78
C ILE A 31 0.52 -7.30 11.97
N LYS A 32 1.30 -7.77 12.94
CA LYS A 32 1.40 -9.18 13.29
C LYS A 32 0.54 -9.45 14.52
N PHE A 33 -0.47 -10.28 14.34
CA PHE A 33 -1.32 -10.76 15.43
C PHE A 33 -0.74 -12.05 16.03
N ASP A 34 -0.96 -12.27 17.33
CA ASP A 34 -0.55 -13.50 18.01
C ASP A 34 -1.43 -14.70 17.63
N GLU A 35 -2.67 -14.43 17.23
CA GLU A 35 -3.65 -15.42 16.78
C GLU A 35 -4.01 -15.20 15.32
N GLU A 36 -4.39 -16.28 14.64
CA GLU A 36 -4.92 -16.21 13.28
C GLU A 36 -6.22 -15.39 13.25
N ILE A 37 -6.25 -14.42 12.33
CA ILE A 37 -7.39 -13.50 12.19
C ILE A 37 -8.40 -14.02 11.17
N THR A 38 -7.92 -14.72 10.15
CA THR A 38 -8.72 -15.29 9.05
C THR A 38 -8.00 -16.51 8.48
N ASP A 39 -8.73 -17.48 7.93
CA ASP A 39 -8.17 -18.61 7.15
C ASP A 39 -7.72 -18.20 5.72
N SER A 40 -7.37 -16.93 5.52
CA SER A 40 -7.06 -16.39 4.19
C SER A 40 -5.63 -16.74 3.80
N ILE A 41 -5.50 -17.36 2.63
CA ILE A 41 -4.23 -17.54 1.93
C ILE A 41 -4.18 -16.50 0.82
N TYR A 42 -3.06 -15.79 0.70
CA TYR A 42 -2.80 -14.95 -0.45
C TYR A 42 -1.65 -15.53 -1.26
N PHE A 43 -1.76 -15.43 -2.58
CA PHE A 43 -0.68 -15.71 -3.51
C PHE A 43 -0.11 -14.38 -3.98
N TYR A 44 1.17 -14.38 -4.34
CA TYR A 44 1.84 -13.18 -4.83
C TYR A 44 2.80 -13.50 -5.96
N GLU A 45 3.11 -12.48 -6.74
CA GLU A 45 4.14 -12.50 -7.77
C GLU A 45 4.65 -11.08 -8.04
N ASP A 46 5.75 -10.96 -8.78
CA ASP A 46 6.26 -9.67 -9.21
C ASP A 46 5.44 -9.14 -10.40
N GLY A 47 4.78 -7.99 -10.22
CA GLY A 47 4.01 -7.34 -11.29
C GLY A 47 4.88 -6.90 -12.47
N GLN A 48 4.43 -7.16 -13.70
CA GLN A 48 5.12 -6.79 -14.94
C GLN A 48 4.41 -5.64 -15.65
N ILE A 49 5.15 -4.93 -16.50
CA ILE A 49 4.55 -3.89 -17.36
C ILE A 49 3.56 -4.58 -18.31
N LEU A 50 2.39 -3.94 -18.51
CA LEU A 50 1.22 -4.44 -19.22
C LEU A 50 0.40 -5.51 -18.49
N ASP A 51 0.72 -5.86 -17.25
CA ASP A 51 -0.17 -6.71 -16.45
C ASP A 51 -1.53 -6.03 -16.30
N GLU A 52 -2.60 -6.78 -16.59
CA GLU A 52 -3.95 -6.40 -16.22
C GLU A 52 -4.15 -6.64 -14.73
N VAL A 53 -4.64 -5.61 -14.04
CA VAL A 53 -4.78 -5.64 -12.58
C VAL A 53 -6.11 -5.06 -12.14
N ILE A 54 -6.51 -5.42 -10.93
CA ILE A 54 -7.65 -4.88 -10.21
C ILE A 54 -7.12 -4.23 -8.93
N ALA A 55 -7.40 -2.94 -8.76
CA ALA A 55 -7.20 -2.23 -7.50
C ALA A 55 -8.47 -2.36 -6.65
N LEU A 56 -8.33 -2.91 -5.44
CA LEU A 56 -9.42 -3.03 -4.47
C LEU A 56 -9.27 -1.99 -3.37
N GLY A 57 -10.38 -1.37 -2.95
CA GLY A 57 -10.33 -0.34 -1.90
C GLY A 57 -11.70 0.13 -1.44
N PHE A 58 -11.70 1.06 -0.48
CA PHE A 58 -12.90 1.70 0.06
C PHE A 58 -12.82 3.22 -0.14
N PRO A 59 -12.91 3.71 -1.39
CA PRO A 59 -12.80 5.13 -1.67
C PRO A 59 -13.98 5.92 -1.08
N LYS A 60 -13.69 7.13 -0.62
CA LYS A 60 -14.73 8.05 -0.14
C LYS A 60 -15.47 8.67 -1.33
N ILE A 61 -16.59 8.07 -1.71
CA ILE A 61 -17.44 8.58 -2.80
C ILE A 61 -18.62 9.34 -2.19
N ALA A 62 -18.79 10.61 -2.57
CA ALA A 62 -19.88 11.44 -2.07
C ALA A 62 -21.24 10.79 -2.39
N GLY A 63 -22.08 10.65 -1.37
CA GLY A 63 -23.42 10.03 -1.48
C GLY A 63 -23.44 8.50 -1.42
N PHE A 64 -22.28 7.84 -1.27
CA PHE A 64 -22.21 6.39 -1.07
C PHE A 64 -21.53 6.07 0.27
N HIS A 65 -22.03 5.04 0.96
CA HIS A 65 -21.46 4.57 2.22
C HIS A 65 -20.45 3.45 1.95
N ASN A 66 -19.18 3.67 2.34
CA ASN A 66 -18.12 2.69 2.63
C ASN A 66 -18.25 1.31 1.93
N PHE A 67 -18.26 1.29 0.60
CA PHE A 67 -18.35 0.06 -0.19
C PHE A 67 -17.00 -0.28 -0.84
N LEU A 68 -16.76 -1.57 -1.04
CA LEU A 68 -15.57 -2.05 -1.73
C LEU A 68 -15.68 -1.73 -3.22
N THR A 69 -14.71 -1.00 -3.77
CA THR A 69 -14.56 -0.81 -5.23
C THR A 69 -13.55 -1.81 -5.79
N ALA A 70 -13.76 -2.14 -7.07
CA ALA A 70 -12.82 -2.90 -7.88
C ALA A 70 -12.59 -2.14 -9.19
N GLU A 71 -11.37 -1.61 -9.36
CA GLU A 71 -11.00 -0.79 -10.51
C GLU A 71 -10.00 -1.54 -11.39
N LYS A 72 -10.38 -1.86 -12.64
CA LYS A 72 -9.47 -2.49 -13.61
C LYS A 72 -8.45 -1.46 -14.11
N ALA A 73 -7.18 -1.84 -14.17
CA ALA A 73 -6.08 -1.02 -14.66
C ALA A 73 -5.01 -1.86 -15.37
N LEU A 74 -4.02 -1.18 -15.95
CA LEU A 74 -2.79 -1.79 -16.48
C LEU A 74 -1.59 -1.27 -15.70
N VAL A 75 -0.59 -2.12 -15.46
CA VAL A 75 0.74 -1.64 -15.06
C VAL A 75 1.39 -0.93 -16.24
N SER A 76 1.43 0.40 -16.17
CA SER A 76 1.93 1.28 -17.24
C SER A 76 3.45 1.31 -17.29
N SER A 77 4.10 1.39 -16.13
CA SER A 77 5.55 1.49 -16.05
C SER A 77 6.09 1.17 -14.66
N ARG A 78 7.42 1.03 -14.59
CA ARG A 78 8.18 0.97 -13.34
C ARG A 78 8.90 2.28 -13.12
N PHE A 79 8.83 2.80 -11.89
CA PHE A 79 9.62 3.94 -11.47
C PHE A 79 10.97 3.45 -10.92
N THR A 80 12.00 3.47 -11.76
CA THR A 80 13.38 3.13 -11.35
C THR A 80 14.29 4.33 -11.63
N ALA A 81 14.84 4.94 -10.59
CA ALA A 81 15.86 5.97 -10.77
C ALA A 81 17.21 5.31 -11.11
N THR A 82 17.68 5.44 -12.34
CA THR A 82 19.00 4.97 -12.76
C THR A 82 20.10 5.74 -12.02
N LYS A 83 20.91 5.05 -11.21
CA LYS A 83 22.21 5.52 -10.70
C LYS A 83 23.16 5.72 -11.89
N GLY A 84 23.13 6.87 -12.56
CA GLY A 84 23.97 7.07 -13.75
C GLY A 84 24.23 8.49 -14.22
N SER A 85 23.49 9.50 -13.80
CA SER A 85 23.80 10.89 -14.19
C SER A 85 23.39 11.86 -13.10
N VAL A 86 24.39 12.47 -12.47
CA VAL A 86 24.20 13.65 -11.61
C VAL A 86 23.80 14.80 -12.53
N ALA A 87 22.50 15.07 -12.64
CA ALA A 87 21.99 16.27 -13.32
C ALA A 87 21.30 17.25 -12.34
N ALA A 88 20.95 16.81 -11.14
CA ALA A 88 20.52 17.67 -10.04
C ALA A 88 20.60 16.90 -8.72
N ILE A 89 21.14 17.53 -7.68
CA ILE A 89 20.79 17.16 -6.31
C ILE A 89 19.45 17.84 -6.06
N ALA A 90 18.37 17.22 -6.55
CA ALA A 90 17.04 17.57 -6.09
C ALA A 90 16.87 16.93 -4.71
N GLU A 91 16.23 17.62 -3.79
CA GLU A 91 15.84 17.02 -2.52
C GLU A 91 14.66 16.04 -2.72
N ASP A 92 14.13 15.88 -3.94
CA ASP A 92 12.95 15.06 -4.30
C ASP A 92 13.27 13.58 -4.62
N ILE A 93 14.39 13.12 -4.10
CA ILE A 93 15.09 11.87 -4.44
C ILE A 93 14.69 10.72 -3.52
N TRP A 94 13.87 10.95 -2.51
CA TRP A 94 13.85 10.04 -1.36
C TRP A 94 12.91 8.83 -1.51
N ILE A 95 11.97 8.85 -2.47
CA ILE A 95 11.16 7.67 -2.82
C ILE A 95 11.61 7.15 -4.19
N ARG A 96 12.82 6.57 -4.23
CA ARG A 96 13.55 6.27 -5.48
C ARG A 96 13.65 4.82 -5.89
N GLU A 97 12.83 3.93 -5.34
CA GLU A 97 12.88 2.51 -5.73
C GLU A 97 11.54 1.95 -6.19
N ASN A 98 11.57 1.40 -7.41
CA ASN A 98 10.73 0.38 -8.04
C ASN A 98 9.21 0.42 -7.87
N LEU A 99 8.61 1.57 -7.57
CA LEU A 99 7.14 1.67 -7.58
C LEU A 99 6.57 1.27 -8.95
N LEU A 100 5.39 0.65 -8.95
CA LEU A 100 4.64 0.42 -10.18
C LEU A 100 3.67 1.58 -10.39
N LEU A 101 3.54 2.04 -11.63
CA LEU A 101 2.50 2.97 -12.03
C LEU A 101 1.39 2.20 -12.74
N ILE A 102 0.14 2.44 -12.34
CA ILE A 102 -1.03 1.89 -13.03
C ILE A 102 -1.87 2.96 -13.70
N THR A 103 -2.60 2.59 -14.74
CA THR A 103 -3.55 3.44 -15.47
C THR A 103 -4.90 3.61 -14.75
N ALA A 104 -4.89 3.67 -13.42
CA ALA A 104 -6.06 3.97 -12.60
C ALA A 104 -5.67 4.90 -11.46
N LYS A 105 -6.55 5.85 -11.13
CA LYS A 105 -6.30 6.82 -10.07
C LYS A 105 -6.46 6.15 -8.70
N ILE A 106 -5.40 6.11 -7.91
CA ILE A 106 -5.50 5.74 -6.49
C ILE A 106 -5.91 6.98 -5.69
N LYS A 107 -7.10 6.94 -5.08
CA LYS A 107 -7.63 8.01 -4.21
C LYS A 107 -7.63 7.61 -2.74
N GLY A 108 -7.88 8.57 -1.86
CA GLY A 108 -8.10 8.30 -0.43
C GLY A 108 -9.18 7.22 -0.23
N GLY A 109 -8.80 6.14 0.44
CA GLY A 109 -9.61 4.94 0.65
C GLY A 109 -9.17 3.72 -0.18
N ASN A 110 -8.43 3.92 -1.28
CA ASN A 110 -7.74 2.83 -1.99
C ASN A 110 -6.35 2.55 -1.39
N SER A 111 -5.72 3.52 -0.72
CA SER A 111 -4.42 3.35 -0.06
C SER A 111 -4.45 2.22 0.98
N GLY A 112 -3.45 1.34 0.94
CA GLY A 112 -3.39 0.11 1.74
C GLY A 112 -4.16 -1.07 1.14
N GLY A 113 -4.95 -0.85 0.09
CA GLY A 113 -5.68 -1.90 -0.63
C GLY A 113 -4.78 -2.74 -1.55
N PRO A 114 -5.11 -4.02 -1.78
CA PRO A 114 -4.32 -4.90 -2.62
C PRO A 114 -4.51 -4.58 -4.11
N ILE A 115 -3.44 -4.76 -4.88
CA ILE A 115 -3.45 -4.79 -6.34
C ILE A 115 -3.28 -6.23 -6.79
N ILE A 116 -4.26 -6.74 -7.52
CA ILE A 116 -4.38 -8.16 -7.87
C ILE A 116 -4.34 -8.31 -9.38
N ASN A 117 -3.52 -9.21 -9.91
CA ASN A 117 -3.49 -9.48 -11.35
C ASN A 117 -4.65 -10.41 -11.81
N ASP A 118 -4.71 -10.69 -13.10
CA ASP A 118 -5.69 -11.60 -13.71
C ASP A 118 -5.64 -13.07 -13.22
N ARG A 119 -4.53 -13.48 -12.58
CA ARG A 119 -4.33 -14.79 -11.97
C ARG A 119 -4.79 -14.87 -10.52
N GLY A 120 -5.20 -13.75 -9.92
CA GLY A 120 -5.56 -13.68 -8.50
C GLY A 120 -4.37 -13.51 -7.55
N ASN A 121 -3.18 -13.21 -8.07
CA ASN A 121 -1.98 -12.97 -7.27
C ASN A 121 -1.88 -11.48 -6.90
N VAL A 122 -1.55 -11.19 -5.64
CA VAL A 122 -1.23 -9.85 -5.18
C VAL A 122 0.14 -9.44 -5.73
N ILE A 123 0.17 -8.35 -6.50
CA ILE A 123 1.43 -7.82 -7.08
C ILE A 123 1.94 -6.57 -6.35
N GLY A 124 1.12 -6.00 -5.48
CA GLY A 124 1.49 -4.84 -4.68
C GLY A 124 0.34 -4.25 -3.87
N ILE A 125 0.63 -3.12 -3.25
CA ILE A 125 -0.26 -2.40 -2.35
C ILE A 125 -0.43 -0.97 -2.89
N ALA A 126 -1.67 -0.54 -3.08
CA ALA A 126 -1.98 0.82 -3.49
C ALA A 126 -1.47 1.82 -2.45
N THR A 127 -0.88 2.91 -2.91
CA THR A 127 -0.41 3.99 -2.02
C THR A 127 -0.74 5.34 -2.63
N SER A 128 -0.97 6.35 -1.79
CA SER A 128 -1.08 7.74 -2.22
C SER A 128 0.27 8.46 -2.26
N LEU A 129 1.38 7.75 -1.99
CA LEU A 129 2.73 8.28 -1.97
C LEU A 129 3.62 7.59 -3.02
N PRO A 130 4.69 8.26 -3.51
CA PRO A 130 5.00 9.67 -3.34
C PRO A 130 3.96 10.53 -4.06
N ALA A 131 3.56 11.64 -3.43
CA ALA A 131 3.05 12.78 -4.18
C ALA A 131 4.26 13.41 -4.90
N GLY A 132 4.70 12.81 -6.01
CA GLY A 132 5.83 13.33 -6.78
C GLY A 132 5.48 14.68 -7.42
N GLU A 133 6.51 15.48 -7.76
CA GLU A 133 6.36 16.79 -8.42
C GLU A 133 5.54 16.77 -9.72
N GLY A 134 5.37 15.59 -10.34
CA GLY A 134 4.66 15.40 -11.61
C GLY A 134 3.15 15.29 -11.52
N ALA A 135 2.53 15.36 -10.33
CA ALA A 135 1.07 15.25 -10.14
C ALA A 135 0.46 14.05 -10.92
N TYR A 136 1.04 12.87 -10.74
CA TYR A 136 0.69 11.67 -11.52
C TYR A 136 -0.79 11.27 -11.39
N ASP A 137 -1.38 11.54 -10.23
CA ASP A 137 -2.80 11.41 -9.95
C ASP A 137 -3.67 12.35 -10.80
N GLU A 138 -3.20 13.59 -11.06
CA GLU A 138 -3.82 14.49 -12.02
C GLU A 138 -3.74 13.91 -13.44
N LEU A 139 -2.61 13.30 -13.80
CA LEU A 139 -2.35 12.65 -15.09
C LEU A 139 -3.09 11.32 -15.31
N GLY A 140 -3.82 10.78 -14.32
CA GLY A 140 -4.55 9.52 -14.49
C GLY A 140 -3.85 8.28 -13.94
N TYR A 141 -2.69 8.44 -13.33
CA TYR A 141 -1.89 7.32 -12.82
C TYR A 141 -2.04 7.13 -11.31
N GLY A 142 -1.87 5.88 -10.88
CA GLY A 142 -1.81 5.47 -9.50
C GLY A 142 -0.46 4.85 -9.17
N THR A 143 0.01 5.05 -7.93
CA THR A 143 1.25 4.47 -7.44
C THR A 143 0.99 3.21 -6.61
N ILE A 144 1.87 2.22 -6.77
CA ILE A 144 1.81 0.93 -6.08
C ILE A 144 3.16 0.66 -5.46
N ILE A 145 3.15 0.24 -4.19
CA ILE A 145 4.28 -0.40 -3.53
C ILE A 145 4.33 -1.86 -4.00
N PRO A 146 5.36 -2.31 -4.73
CA PRO A 146 5.44 -3.69 -5.16
C PRO A 146 5.44 -4.66 -3.98
N ILE A 147 4.89 -5.85 -4.20
CA ILE A 147 4.72 -6.85 -3.14
C ILE A 147 6.05 -7.30 -2.51
N GLU A 148 7.17 -7.15 -3.23
CA GLU A 148 8.51 -7.44 -2.71
C GLU A 148 8.80 -6.71 -1.38
N PHE A 149 8.27 -5.50 -1.19
CA PHE A 149 8.50 -4.73 0.05
C PHE A 149 7.65 -5.27 1.21
N ALA A 150 6.42 -5.69 0.93
CA ALA A 150 5.58 -6.37 1.91
C ALA A 150 6.20 -7.71 2.34
N ASN A 151 6.71 -8.49 1.40
CA ASN A 151 7.37 -9.76 1.71
C ASN A 151 8.64 -9.54 2.53
N LYS A 152 9.45 -8.52 2.20
CA LYS A 152 10.67 -8.18 2.98
C LYS A 152 10.37 -7.90 4.46
N ILE A 153 9.30 -7.17 4.77
CA ILE A 153 8.94 -6.87 6.17
C ILE A 153 8.31 -8.06 6.88
N ILE A 154 7.55 -8.89 6.16
CA ILE A 154 6.95 -10.12 6.70
C ILE A 154 8.04 -11.14 7.03
N ASP A 155 8.99 -11.35 6.12
CA ASP A 155 10.07 -12.33 6.26
C ASP A 155 11.10 -11.90 7.32
N ASN A 156 11.31 -10.59 7.49
CA ASN A 156 12.35 -10.05 8.37
C ASN A 156 11.89 -8.81 9.18
N PRO A 157 10.96 -8.99 10.14
CA PRO A 157 10.40 -7.89 10.91
C PRO A 157 11.38 -7.38 11.99
N ASN A 158 12.16 -6.34 11.66
CA ASN A 158 13.25 -5.85 12.52
C ASN A 158 13.02 -4.51 13.20
N THR A 159 12.09 -3.69 12.72
CA THR A 159 11.82 -2.36 13.29
C THR A 159 10.39 -2.32 13.81
N GLU A 160 10.24 -2.44 15.12
CA GLU A 160 8.95 -2.32 15.79
C GLU A 160 8.51 -0.85 15.85
N PHE A 161 7.22 -0.63 15.59
CA PHE A 161 6.60 0.68 15.59
C PHE A 161 5.87 0.91 16.92
N ASP A 162 6.21 2.01 17.61
CA ASP A 162 5.62 2.34 18.90
C ASP A 162 4.17 2.84 18.73
N VAL A 163 3.23 2.04 19.23
CA VAL A 163 1.79 2.32 19.21
C VAL A 163 1.26 2.87 20.55
N SER A 164 2.13 3.18 21.52
CA SER A 164 1.72 3.65 22.85
C SER A 164 0.82 4.89 22.84
N ASN A 165 0.97 5.76 21.84
CA ASN A 165 0.20 6.98 21.66
C ASN A 165 -1.01 6.83 20.69
N ILE A 166 -1.37 5.59 20.35
CA ILE A 166 -2.49 5.27 19.45
C ILE A 166 -3.67 4.75 20.25
N GLU A 167 -4.82 5.38 20.04
CA GLU A 167 -6.09 4.93 20.59
C GLU A 167 -6.81 4.03 19.56
N PHE A 168 -6.90 2.74 19.84
CA PHE A 168 -7.66 1.79 19.01
C PHE A 168 -9.15 1.80 19.38
N LYS A 169 -10.01 2.00 18.38
CA LYS A 169 -11.46 2.08 18.52
C LYS A 169 -12.18 1.02 17.69
N VAL A 170 -13.41 0.72 18.08
CA VAL A 170 -14.32 -0.13 17.30
C VAL A 170 -14.61 0.59 15.98
N PHE A 171 -14.54 -0.13 14.87
CA PHE A 171 -14.91 0.40 13.56
C PHE A 171 -16.43 0.66 13.52
N THR A 172 -16.83 1.89 13.25
CA THR A 172 -18.24 2.30 13.07
C THR A 172 -18.45 2.77 11.63
N GLU A 173 -19.50 2.29 10.97
CA GLU A 173 -19.82 2.63 9.57
C GLU A 173 -20.28 4.07 9.36
#